data_AF-A0AAU9JQ73-F1
#
_entry.id   AF-A0AAU9JQ73-F1
#
_cell.length_a   1.000
_cell.length_b   1.000
_cell.length_c   1.000
_cell.angle_alpha   90.00
_cell.angle_beta   90.00
_cell.angle_gamma   90.00
#
_symmetry.space_group_name_H-M   'P 1'
#
loop_
_entity.id
_entity.type
_entity.pdbx_description
1 polymer ?
#
loop_
_entity_poly.entity_id
_entity_poly.type
_entity_poly.pdbx_seq_one_letter_code
_entity_poly.pdbx_strand_id
1 'polypeptide(L)' 'MPWLTVSHGDLPLKRFLSEKYKILTSPALVLIDKDGNALNTNCRWELEQKGVEALKGWLELVAKAQTK' A
#
# COMPACT_ATOMS: atom_id res chain seq x y z
N MET A 1 7.91 -10.42 -11.72
CA MET A 1 6.74 -10.04 -10.90
C MET A 1 5.90 -9.07 -11.72
N PRO A 2 4.58 -9.25 -11.85
CA PRO A 2 3.75 -8.52 -12.81
C PRO A 2 3.29 -7.15 -12.28
N TRP A 3 4.18 -6.38 -11.64
CA TRP A 3 3.86 -5.04 -11.15
C TRP A 3 4.92 -4.03 -11.58
N LEU A 4 4.49 -2.78 -11.69
CA LEU A 4 5.35 -1.65 -12.01
C LEU A 4 6.28 -1.33 -10.83
N THR A 5 7.44 -0.75 -11.14
CA THR A 5 8.40 -0.28 -10.15
C THR A 5 8.77 1.16 -10.42
N VAL A 6 9.11 1.89 -9.36
CA VAL A 6 9.80 3.18 -9.49
C VAL A 6 11.24 2.94 -9.92
N SER A 7 11.81 3.85 -10.72
CA SER A 7 13.20 3.76 -11.14
C SER A 7 14.14 3.69 -9.94
N HIS A 8 15.21 2.90 -10.04
CA HIS A 8 16.13 2.70 -8.92
C HIS A 8 16.79 4.03 -8.48
N GLY A 9 17.14 4.90 -9.42
CA GLY A 9 17.83 6.18 -9.16
C GLY A 9 16.93 7.31 -8.65
N ASP A 10 15.61 7.13 -8.66
CA ASP A 10 14.66 8.16 -8.21
C ASP A 10 14.52 8.16 -6.68
N LEU A 11 15.61 8.59 -6.00
CA LEU A 11 15.66 8.73 -4.55
C LEU A 11 14.66 9.76 -4.00
N PRO A 12 14.42 10.92 -4.67
CA PRO A 12 13.42 11.88 -4.20
C PRO A 12 12.01 11.28 -4.12
N LEU A 13 11.57 10.58 -5.17
CA LEU A 13 10.25 9.94 -5.17
C LEU A 13 10.13 8.89 -4.06
N LYS A 14 11.17 8.06 -3.87
CA LYS A 14 11.19 7.05 -2.80
C LYS A 14 11.07 7.69 -1.41
N ARG A 15 11.79 8.78 -1.14
CA ARG A 15 11.70 9.51 0.14
C ARG A 15 10.32 10.12 0.34
N PHE A 16 9.79 10.79 -0.68
CA PHE A 16 8.45 11.36 -0.64
C PHE A 16 7.38 10.33 -0.32
N LEU A 17 7.42 9.15 -0.97
CA LEU A 17 6.46 8.07 -0.72
C LEU A 17 6.59 7.52 0.70
N SER A 18 7.81 7.31 1.20
CA SER A 18 8.03 6.86 2.58
C SER A 18 7.49 7.86 3.59
N GLU A 19 7.71 9.15 3.39
CA GLU A 19 7.18 10.21 4.27
C GLU A 19 5.65 10.31 4.19
N LYS A 20 5.11 10.35 2.96
CA LYS A 20 3.65 10.44 2.70
C LYS A 20 2.89 9.31 3.39
N TYR A 21 3.41 8.09 3.31
CA TYR A 21 2.78 6.90 3.87
C TYR A 21 3.32 6.49 5.24
N LYS A 22 4.18 7.33 5.84
CA LYS A 22 4.78 7.12 7.17
C LYS A 22 5.48 5.74 7.30
N ILE A 23 6.17 5.32 6.25
CA ILE A 23 6.94 4.08 6.22
C ILE A 23 8.28 4.33 6.93
N LEU A 24 8.41 3.80 8.15
CA LEU A 24 9.62 3.94 8.96
C LEU A 24 10.61 2.79 8.74
N THR A 25 10.11 1.59 8.46
CA THR A 25 10.91 0.38 8.29
C THR A 25 10.43 -0.39 7.07
N SER A 26 11.37 -1.08 6.41
CA SER A 26 11.08 -2.01 5.32
C SER A 26 11.32 -3.45 5.80
N PRO A 27 10.50 -4.44 5.39
CA PRO A 27 9.45 -4.35 4.37
C PRO A 27 8.11 -3.78 4.87
N ALA A 28 7.45 -2.99 4.03
CA ALA A 28 6.12 -2.41 4.27
C ALA A 28 5.22 -2.58 3.04
N LEU A 29 3.90 -2.61 3.27
CA LEU A 29 2.87 -2.67 2.23
C LEU A 29 1.72 -1.77 2.64
N VAL A 30 1.32 -0.87 1.74
CA VAL A 30 0.28 0.13 1.98
C VAL A 30 -0.77 0.00 0.88
N LEU A 31 -2.04 -0.10 1.28
CA LEU A 31 -3.19 -0.05 0.38
C LEU A 31 -3.58 1.42 0.17
N ILE A 32 -3.66 1.83 -1.10
CA ILE A 32 -4.01 3.19 -1.50
C ILE A 32 -5.21 3.20 -2.44
N ASP A 33 -5.96 4.31 -2.47
CA ASP A 33 -7.01 4.54 -3.46
C ASP A 33 -6.46 5.17 -4.75
N LYS A 34 -7.36 5.42 -5.71
CA LYS A 34 -7.04 6.04 -7.01
C LYS A 34 -6.47 7.46 -6.90
N ASP A 35 -6.79 8.17 -5.82
CA ASP A 35 -6.36 9.54 -5.57
C ASP A 35 -5.07 9.58 -4.72
N GLY A 36 -4.56 8.41 -4.34
CA GLY A 36 -3.32 8.21 -3.60
C GLY A 36 -3.46 8.39 -2.08
N ASN A 37 -4.68 8.35 -1.54
CA ASN A 37 -4.92 8.32 -0.10
C ASN A 37 -4.67 6.91 0.45
N ALA A 38 -4.11 6.83 1.67
CA ALA A 38 -3.92 5.54 2.34
C ALA A 38 -5.25 5.02 2.89
N LEU A 39 -5.65 3.83 2.47
CA LEU A 39 -6.80 3.10 2.98
C LEU A 39 -6.42 2.16 4.14
N ASN A 40 -5.22 1.57 4.07
CA ASN A 40 -4.68 0.71 5.12
C ASN A 40 -3.14 0.66 5.05
N THR A 41 -2.46 0.83 6.18
CA THR A 41 -0.98 0.79 6.29
C THR A 41 -0.45 -0.50 6.94
N ASN A 42 -1.33 -1.38 7.43
CA ASN A 42 -0.96 -2.64 8.10
C ASN A 42 -0.98 -3.86 7.19
N CYS A 43 -1.11 -3.66 5.87
CA CYS A 43 -1.29 -4.75 4.90
C CYS A 43 -0.16 -5.79 4.94
N ARG A 44 1.08 -5.39 5.23
CA ARG A 44 2.20 -6.35 5.35
C ARG A 44 1.99 -7.34 6.49
N TRP A 45 1.44 -6.89 7.62
CA TRP A 45 1.15 -7.75 8.77
C TRP A 45 -0.07 -8.65 8.49
N GLU A 46 -1.12 -8.09 7.92
CA GLU A 46 -2.32 -8.85 7.57
C GLU A 46 -2.02 -9.96 6.55
N LEU A 47 -1.16 -9.67 5.56
CA LEU A 47 -0.70 -10.65 4.58
C LEU A 47 0.10 -11.78 5.23
N GLU A 48 0.99 -11.47 6.17
CA GLU A 48 1.75 -12.49 6.90
C GLU A 48 0.84 -13.41 7.71
N GLN A 49 -0.20 -12.87 8.34
CA GLN A 49 -1.10 -13.67 9.17
C GLN A 49 -2.13 -14.48 8.37
N LYS A 50 -2.70 -13.88 7.32
CA LYS A 50 -3.89 -14.41 6.64
C LYS A 50 -3.62 -14.88 5.21
N GLY A 51 -2.43 -14.59 4.67
CA GLY A 51 -2.10 -14.87 3.27
C GLY A 51 -3.10 -14.24 2.32
N VAL A 52 -3.58 -15.04 1.36
CA VAL A 52 -4.54 -14.60 0.33
C VAL A 52 -5.87 -14.09 0.90
N GLU A 53 -6.25 -14.51 2.11
CA GLU A 53 -7.53 -14.09 2.69
C GLU A 53 -7.57 -12.60 3.08
N ALA A 54 -6.40 -11.98 3.29
CA ALA A 54 -6.30 -10.54 3.54
C ALA A 54 -6.92 -9.70 2.40
N LEU A 55 -6.87 -10.20 1.16
CA LEU A 55 -7.42 -9.53 -0.02
C LEU A 55 -8.91 -9.24 0.10
N LYS A 56 -9.70 -10.11 0.75
CA LYS A 56 -11.15 -9.91 0.91
C LYS A 56 -11.44 -8.61 1.67
N GLY A 57 -10.75 -8.40 2.79
CA GLY A 57 -10.87 -7.18 3.59
C GLY A 57 -10.38 -5.93 2.83
N TRP A 58 -9.30 -6.05 2.05
CA TRP A 58 -8.79 -4.94 1.26
C TRP A 58 -9.76 -4.52 0.15
N LEU A 59 -10.40 -5.48 -0.52
CA LEU A 59 -11.40 -5.20 -1.56
C LEU A 59 -12.61 -4.46 -0.99
N GLU A 60 -13.07 -4.80 0.21
CA GLU A 60 -14.15 -4.06 0.88
C GLU A 60 -13.75 -2.62 1.20
N LEU A 61 -12.51 -2.38 1.63
CA LEU A 61 -12.00 -1.03 1.88
C LEU A 61 -11.93 -0.21 0.59
N VAL A 62 -11.46 -0.82 -0.50
CA VAL A 62 -11.41 -0.18 -1.83
C VAL A 62 -12.81 0.15 -2.33
N ALA A 63 -13.77 -0.76 -2.20
CA ALA A 63 -15.15 -0.52 -2.62
C ALA A 63 -15.78 0.67 -1.87
N LYS A 64 -15.55 0.78 -0.56
CA LYS A 64 -16.03 1.90 0.26
C LYS A 64 -15.40 3.24 -0.11
N ALA A 65 -14.12 3.23 -0.53
CA ALA A 65 -13.43 4.43 -0.97
C ALA A 65 -13.94 4.96 -2.32
N GLN A 66 -14.44 4.08 -3.19
CA GLN A 66 -14.95 4.44 -4.53
C GLN A 66 -16.38 4.99 -4.52
N THR A 67 -17.16 4.71 -3.47
CA THR A 67 -18.54 5.21 -3.33
C THR A 67 -18.65 6.66 -2.82
N LYS A 68 -17.52 7.32 -2.57
CA LYS A 68 -17.43 8.66 -1.99
C LYS A 68 -16.92 9.65 -3.03
#